data_AF-A0A7C1DXI5-F1
#
_entry.id   AF-A0A7C1DXI5-F1
#
_cell.length_a   1.000
_cell.length_b   1.000
_cell.length_c   1.000
_cell.angle_alpha   90.00
_cell.angle_beta   90.00
_cell.angle_gamma   90.00
#
_symmetry.space_group_name_H-M   'P 1'
#
loop_
_entity.id
_entity.type
_entity.pdbx_description
1 polymer ?
#
loop_
_entity_poly.entity_id
_entity_poly.type
_entity_poly.pdbx_seq_one_letter_code
_entity_poly.pdbx_strand_id
1 'polypeptide(L)'
;MEWFILAGIRDSVSVFSWDGSSWSSNLTPDNLGPEDSPAAISIEVFNNELYMAIEQHPEYDLQVLKYNGSTWDTISSDGDGMIASGSVYDPKLENINGTLYLHYRIDDVLYIRHLEGTGWVTDLVWEQEWLSDIELVKSASQLYFSSGSASSDFDGGVYRVDNATIVTSLIPDEHKEWFTMGAIGLTADAPAKPEKAEITLELYCNVINELRALLMENYWDQLKGKTYKEAKDFQKSNPEYIDYPEYKDTREVVGSFAMKKAME
;
A
#
# COMPACT_ATOMS: atom_id res chain seq x y z
N MET A 1 18.44 -16.23 6.50
CA MET A 1 17.41 -15.42 5.83
C MET A 1 18.12 -14.15 5.44
N GLU A 2 18.29 -13.93 4.15
CA GLU A 2 18.94 -12.72 3.65
C GLU A 2 17.89 -11.62 3.56
N TRP A 3 18.24 -10.44 4.05
CA TRP A 3 17.40 -9.25 3.98
C TRP A 3 18.03 -8.26 3.00
N PHE A 4 17.22 -7.60 2.19
CA PHE A 4 17.69 -6.53 1.32
C PHE A 4 17.16 -5.19 1.84
N ILE A 5 18.03 -4.19 1.86
CA ILE A 5 17.73 -2.86 2.37
C ILE A 5 18.16 -1.83 1.35
N LEU A 6 17.22 -0.93 1.04
CA LEU A 6 17.45 0.25 0.24
C LEU A 6 17.81 1.42 1.17
N ALA A 7 18.88 2.14 0.84
CA ALA A 7 19.25 3.40 1.46
C ALA A 7 19.37 4.46 0.35
N GLY A 8 18.48 5.44 0.34
CA GLY A 8 18.56 6.58 -0.58
C GLY A 8 19.22 7.80 0.08
N ILE A 9 20.05 8.52 -0.67
CA ILE A 9 20.48 9.88 -0.31
C ILE A 9 20.16 10.85 -1.45
N ARG A 10 19.13 11.68 -1.26
CA ARG A 10 18.63 12.73 -2.17
C ARG A 10 18.39 12.28 -3.61
N ASP A 11 19.47 12.14 -4.38
CA ASP A 11 19.48 11.90 -5.82
C ASP A 11 20.19 10.59 -6.16
N SER A 12 20.41 9.69 -5.19
CA SER A 12 21.03 8.39 -5.47
C SER A 12 20.51 7.31 -4.54
N VAL A 13 20.59 6.09 -5.03
CA VAL A 13 20.14 4.88 -4.32
C VAL A 13 21.36 4.04 -3.96
N SER A 14 21.31 3.39 -2.82
CA SER A 14 22.26 2.37 -2.42
C SER A 14 21.53 1.12 -1.95
N VAL A 15 21.88 -0.04 -2.49
CA VAL A 15 21.30 -1.33 -2.14
C VAL A 15 22.31 -2.15 -1.35
N PHE A 16 21.89 -2.70 -0.22
CA PHE A 16 22.71 -3.58 0.61
C PHE A 16 21.92 -4.83 1.00
N SER A 17 22.62 -5.95 1.19
CA SER A 17 22.05 -7.16 1.77
C SER A 17 22.66 -7.47 3.13
N TRP A 18 21.87 -8.07 4.03
CA TRP A 18 22.27 -8.53 5.35
C TRP A 18 22.08 -10.04 5.46
N ASP A 19 23.16 -10.77 5.73
CA ASP A 19 23.15 -12.24 5.82
C ASP A 19 22.80 -12.79 7.22
N GLY A 20 22.59 -11.91 8.20
CA GLY A 20 22.43 -12.25 9.62
C GLY A 20 23.64 -11.91 10.49
N SER A 21 24.78 -11.58 9.89
CA SER A 21 26.06 -11.33 10.56
C SER A 21 26.86 -10.17 9.98
N SER A 22 26.77 -9.93 8.67
CA SER A 22 27.50 -8.89 7.97
C SER A 22 26.66 -8.25 6.86
N TRP A 23 26.99 -6.98 6.57
CA TRP A 23 26.44 -6.25 5.43
C TRP A 23 27.28 -6.52 4.19
N SER A 24 26.64 -6.61 3.03
CA SER A 24 27.32 -6.65 1.73
C SER A 24 28.02 -5.32 1.41
N SER A 25 28.84 -5.34 0.35
CA SER A 25 29.17 -4.11 -0.38
C SER A 25 27.92 -3.52 -1.03
N ASN A 26 28.01 -2.27 -1.50
CA ASN A 26 26.94 -1.65 -2.27
C ASN A 26 26.65 -2.48 -3.54
N LEU A 27 25.39 -2.88 -3.73
CA LEU A 27 24.90 -3.72 -4.83
C LEU A 27 24.18 -2.90 -5.92
N THR A 28 24.20 -1.58 -5.80
CA THR A 28 23.53 -0.67 -6.74
C THR A 28 24.16 -0.75 -8.12
N PRO A 29 23.37 -0.81 -9.20
CA PRO A 29 23.92 -0.72 -10.54
C PRO A 29 24.47 0.69 -10.82
N ASP A 30 25.41 0.78 -11.77
CA ASP A 30 26.17 2.01 -12.04
C ASP A 30 25.30 3.20 -12.52
N ASN A 31 24.06 2.94 -12.93
CA ASN A 31 23.10 3.89 -13.49
C ASN A 31 22.01 4.32 -12.49
N LEU A 32 22.22 4.18 -11.18
CA LEU A 32 21.35 4.74 -10.13
C LEU A 32 22.10 5.75 -9.23
N GLY A 33 23.09 6.42 -9.80
CA GLY A 33 23.89 7.44 -9.14
C GLY A 33 23.22 8.82 -9.15
N PRO A 34 23.89 9.84 -8.57
CA PRO A 34 23.40 11.23 -8.54
C PRO A 34 22.98 11.79 -9.90
N GLU A 35 23.71 11.45 -10.96
CA GLU A 35 23.43 11.92 -12.33
C GLU A 35 22.17 11.28 -12.93
N ASP A 36 21.75 10.12 -12.41
CA ASP A 36 20.59 9.38 -12.88
C ASP A 36 19.31 9.80 -12.13
N SER A 37 19.44 10.54 -11.01
CA SER A 37 18.34 11.11 -10.22
C SER A 37 17.15 10.14 -10.02
N PRO A 38 17.39 8.91 -9.51
CA PRO A 38 16.35 7.91 -9.34
C PRO A 38 15.20 8.41 -8.46
N ALA A 39 13.97 8.14 -8.90
CA ALA A 39 12.73 8.52 -8.25
C ALA A 39 11.74 7.34 -8.24
N ALA A 40 10.63 7.53 -7.52
CA ALA A 40 9.50 6.59 -7.50
C ALA A 40 9.94 5.14 -7.21
N ILE A 41 10.72 4.95 -6.14
CA ILE A 41 11.42 3.69 -5.88
C ILE A 41 10.56 2.77 -5.01
N SER A 42 10.40 1.52 -5.44
CA SER A 42 9.88 0.44 -4.62
C SER A 42 10.73 -0.81 -4.78
N ILE A 43 10.92 -1.58 -3.71
CA ILE A 43 11.64 -2.85 -3.75
C ILE A 43 10.82 -3.96 -3.12
N GLU A 44 11.00 -5.17 -3.63
CA GLU A 44 10.38 -6.37 -3.07
C GLU A 44 11.26 -7.59 -3.33
N VAL A 45 11.23 -8.55 -2.40
CA VAL A 45 11.85 -9.86 -2.56
C VAL A 45 10.80 -10.85 -3.03
N PHE A 46 11.05 -11.43 -4.20
CA PHE A 46 10.21 -12.44 -4.82
C PHE A 46 11.06 -13.61 -5.28
N ASN A 47 10.71 -14.84 -4.87
CA ASN A 47 11.46 -16.06 -5.17
C ASN A 47 12.98 -15.97 -4.87
N ASN A 48 13.32 -15.33 -3.74
CA ASN A 48 14.71 -15.08 -3.33
C ASN A 48 15.50 -14.14 -4.26
N GLU A 49 14.84 -13.46 -5.18
CA GLU A 49 15.42 -12.43 -6.04
C GLU A 49 14.89 -11.05 -5.60
N LEU A 50 15.74 -10.03 -5.69
CA LEU A 50 15.37 -8.66 -5.38
C LEU A 50 14.88 -7.96 -6.65
N TYR A 51 13.70 -7.36 -6.57
CA TYR A 51 13.10 -6.56 -7.61
C TYR A 51 13.04 -5.10 -7.18
N MET A 52 13.15 -4.19 -8.15
CA MET A 52 13.09 -2.75 -7.94
C MET A 52 12.26 -2.11 -9.03
N ALA A 53 11.19 -1.40 -8.67
CA ALA A 53 10.50 -0.47 -9.53
C ALA A 53 11.13 0.92 -9.35
N ILE A 54 11.37 1.62 -10.46
CA ILE A 54 12.14 2.88 -10.46
C ILE A 54 11.86 3.73 -11.69
N GLU A 55 11.90 5.05 -11.52
CA GLU A 55 12.06 6.02 -12.61
C GLU A 55 13.47 6.63 -12.53
N GLN A 56 14.11 6.86 -13.68
CA GLN A 56 15.46 7.44 -13.72
C GLN A 56 15.66 8.29 -14.98
N HIS A 57 16.56 9.28 -14.90
CA HIS A 57 16.98 10.12 -16.02
C HIS A 57 17.56 9.27 -17.17
N PRO A 58 17.43 9.67 -18.45
CA PRO A 58 16.80 10.91 -18.95
C PRO A 58 15.28 10.91 -19.09
N GLU A 59 14.68 9.77 -19.41
CA GLU A 59 13.28 9.74 -19.83
C GLU A 59 12.30 9.67 -18.66
N TYR A 60 12.74 9.21 -17.47
CA TYR A 60 11.90 9.00 -16.29
C TYR A 60 10.71 8.06 -16.55
N ASP A 61 10.90 7.08 -17.43
CA ASP A 61 9.92 6.02 -17.62
C ASP A 61 10.04 4.99 -16.48
N LEU A 62 8.90 4.44 -16.06
CA LEU A 62 8.87 3.41 -15.02
C LEU A 62 9.46 2.11 -15.56
N GLN A 63 10.47 1.60 -14.86
CA GLN A 63 11.11 0.32 -15.15
C GLN A 63 11.00 -0.62 -13.96
N VAL A 64 11.12 -1.93 -14.20
CA VAL A 64 11.41 -2.90 -13.14
C VAL A 64 12.73 -3.61 -13.44
N LEU A 65 13.62 -3.58 -12.45
CA LEU A 65 14.93 -4.22 -12.46
C LEU A 65 14.93 -5.43 -11.52
N LYS A 66 15.64 -6.50 -11.89
CA LYS A 66 15.84 -7.69 -11.08
C LYS A 66 17.32 -7.91 -10.80
N TYR A 67 17.69 -8.07 -9.54
CA TYR A 67 19.05 -8.41 -9.15
C TYR A 67 19.29 -9.91 -9.26
N ASN A 68 20.29 -10.32 -10.04
CA ASN A 68 20.63 -11.73 -10.27
C ASN A 68 21.81 -12.22 -9.39
N GLY A 69 22.17 -11.47 -8.35
CA GLY A 69 23.33 -11.76 -7.49
C GLY A 69 24.65 -11.15 -7.96
N SER A 70 24.66 -10.50 -9.13
CA SER A 70 25.84 -9.80 -9.63
C SER A 70 25.51 -8.52 -10.43
N THR A 71 24.49 -8.58 -11.28
CA THR A 71 24.01 -7.47 -12.11
C THR A 71 22.51 -7.30 -11.94
N TRP A 72 21.98 -6.23 -12.53
CA TRP A 72 20.56 -5.95 -12.61
C TRP A 72 20.08 -6.13 -14.04
N ASP A 73 19.02 -6.91 -14.21
CA ASP A 73 18.40 -7.19 -15.50
C ASP A 73 17.03 -6.51 -15.56
N THR A 74 16.71 -5.85 -16.67
CA THR A 74 15.38 -5.24 -16.85
C THR A 74 14.32 -6.30 -17.14
N ILE A 75 13.16 -6.17 -16.49
CA ILE A 75 12.02 -7.08 -16.61
C ILE A 75 10.90 -6.35 -17.36
N SER A 76 10.68 -6.71 -18.62
CA SER A 76 9.63 -6.15 -19.48
C SER A 76 9.03 -7.23 -20.40
N SER A 77 7.78 -7.02 -20.82
CA SER A 77 7.04 -7.95 -21.70
C SER A 77 7.40 -7.82 -23.18
N ASP A 78 7.87 -6.67 -23.59
CA ASP A 78 8.14 -6.22 -24.96
C ASP A 78 9.64 -6.05 -25.25
N GLY A 79 10.49 -6.13 -24.23
CA GLY A 79 11.95 -6.12 -24.37
C GLY A 79 12.55 -4.72 -24.55
N ASP A 80 11.74 -3.66 -24.49
CA ASP A 80 12.22 -2.27 -24.46
C ASP A 80 12.65 -1.83 -23.05
N GLY A 81 12.31 -2.64 -22.03
CA GLY A 81 12.69 -2.40 -20.65
C GLY A 81 11.77 -1.43 -19.90
N MET A 82 10.60 -1.12 -20.45
CA MET A 82 9.70 -0.09 -19.95
C MET A 82 8.39 -0.72 -19.47
N ILE A 83 7.84 -0.22 -18.36
CA ILE A 83 6.53 -0.61 -17.84
C ILE A 83 5.48 0.42 -18.23
N ALA A 84 5.85 1.69 -18.10
CA ALA A 84 4.99 2.83 -18.34
C ALA A 84 5.81 4.08 -18.63
N SER A 85 5.22 4.98 -19.42
CA SER A 85 5.78 6.30 -19.74
C SER A 85 4.82 7.41 -19.31
N GLY A 86 5.35 8.56 -18.93
CA GLY A 86 4.57 9.73 -18.48
C GLY A 86 4.71 9.98 -16.98
N SER A 87 3.82 10.78 -16.41
CA SER A 87 3.83 11.09 -14.97
C SER A 87 3.33 9.89 -14.17
N VAL A 88 4.24 9.01 -13.76
CA VAL A 88 3.88 7.87 -12.91
C VAL A 88 3.85 8.31 -11.44
N TYR A 89 2.84 7.82 -10.72
CA TYR A 89 2.67 8.08 -9.30
C TYR A 89 2.61 6.78 -8.50
N ASP A 90 3.29 6.81 -7.34
CA ASP A 90 3.29 5.79 -6.29
C ASP A 90 3.44 4.35 -6.80
N PRO A 91 4.45 4.04 -7.65
CA PRO A 91 4.71 2.65 -8.03
C PRO A 91 5.09 1.84 -6.80
N LYS A 92 4.50 0.66 -6.65
CA LYS A 92 4.79 -0.23 -5.53
C LYS A 92 4.81 -1.68 -5.97
N LEU A 93 5.87 -2.37 -5.60
CA LEU A 93 6.00 -3.82 -5.69
C LEU A 93 5.51 -4.47 -4.40
N GLU A 94 4.73 -5.53 -4.54
CA GLU A 94 4.21 -6.31 -3.41
C GLU A 94 4.21 -7.80 -3.73
N ASN A 95 4.83 -8.61 -2.88
CA ASN A 95 4.77 -10.07 -2.99
C ASN A 95 3.56 -10.62 -2.22
N ILE A 96 2.52 -11.00 -2.96
CA ILE A 96 1.24 -11.44 -2.40
C ILE A 96 1.03 -12.91 -2.72
N ASN A 97 1.14 -13.75 -1.69
CA ASN A 97 0.94 -15.20 -1.79
C ASN A 97 1.78 -15.87 -2.90
N GLY A 98 3.03 -15.43 -3.07
CA GLY A 98 3.94 -15.98 -4.09
C GLY A 98 3.63 -15.49 -5.50
N THR A 99 3.02 -14.31 -5.63
CA THR A 99 2.88 -13.58 -6.90
C THR A 99 3.38 -12.17 -6.68
N LEU A 100 4.31 -11.71 -7.50
CA LEU A 100 4.80 -10.33 -7.46
C LEU A 100 3.84 -9.44 -8.24
N TYR A 101 3.21 -8.49 -7.53
CA TYR A 101 2.36 -7.46 -8.11
C TYR A 101 3.13 -6.14 -8.19
N LEU A 102 2.76 -5.35 -9.19
CA LEU A 102 3.14 -3.96 -9.34
C LEU A 102 1.85 -3.17 -9.52
N HIS A 103 1.64 -2.16 -8.67
CA HIS A 103 0.65 -1.13 -8.95
C HIS A 103 1.34 0.21 -9.18
N TYR A 104 0.71 1.06 -9.98
CA TYR A 104 1.13 2.45 -10.22
C TYR A 104 -0.04 3.23 -10.79
N ARG A 105 0.07 4.55 -10.80
CA ARG A 105 -0.93 5.42 -11.43
C ARG A 105 -0.31 6.28 -12.52
N ILE A 106 -1.07 6.58 -13.55
CA ILE A 106 -0.78 7.64 -14.51
C ILE A 106 -2.03 8.50 -14.58
N ASP A 107 -1.88 9.78 -14.26
CA ASP A 107 -3.01 10.69 -14.05
C ASP A 107 -4.05 10.05 -13.11
N ASP A 108 -5.30 9.94 -13.56
CA ASP A 108 -6.41 9.36 -12.80
C ASP A 108 -6.66 7.88 -13.11
N VAL A 109 -5.66 7.16 -13.61
CA VAL A 109 -5.78 5.74 -13.98
C VAL A 109 -4.87 4.87 -13.12
N LEU A 110 -5.48 3.94 -12.38
CA LEU A 110 -4.79 2.88 -11.65
C LEU A 110 -4.47 1.70 -12.55
N TYR A 111 -3.22 1.28 -12.54
CA TYR A 111 -2.74 0.07 -13.16
C TYR A 111 -2.35 -0.93 -12.08
N ILE A 112 -2.84 -2.16 -12.18
CA ILE A 112 -2.35 -3.30 -11.40
C ILE A 112 -1.91 -4.38 -12.37
N ARG A 113 -0.68 -4.87 -12.17
CA ARG A 113 -0.08 -5.93 -12.97
C ARG A 113 0.56 -6.97 -12.08
N HIS A 114 0.68 -8.20 -12.56
CA HIS A 114 1.51 -9.22 -11.94
C HIS A 114 2.59 -9.73 -12.87
N LEU A 115 3.68 -10.20 -12.28
CA LEU A 115 4.76 -10.83 -13.00
C LEU A 115 4.40 -12.28 -13.36
N GLU A 116 4.45 -12.61 -14.66
CA GLU A 116 4.38 -13.97 -15.17
C GLU A 116 5.61 -14.25 -16.05
N GLY A 117 6.49 -15.13 -15.56
CA GLY A 117 7.79 -15.37 -16.19
C GLY A 117 8.68 -14.12 -16.14
N THR A 118 8.91 -13.51 -17.30
CA THR A 118 9.65 -12.24 -17.43
C THR A 118 8.77 -11.06 -17.85
N GLY A 119 7.46 -11.28 -18.00
CA GLY A 119 6.51 -10.28 -18.51
C GLY A 119 5.47 -9.87 -17.46
N TRP A 120 4.91 -8.68 -17.64
CA TRP A 120 3.86 -8.15 -16.76
C TRP A 120 2.48 -8.31 -17.38
N VAL A 121 1.62 -9.06 -16.71
CA VAL A 121 0.23 -9.28 -17.12
C VAL A 121 -0.67 -8.28 -16.41
N THR A 122 -1.57 -7.64 -17.16
CA THR A 122 -2.51 -6.65 -16.62
C THR A 122 -3.67 -7.33 -15.86
N ASP A 123 -3.81 -6.99 -14.58
CA ASP A 123 -4.94 -7.39 -13.74
C ASP A 123 -6.03 -6.31 -13.68
N LEU A 124 -5.65 -5.03 -13.77
CA LEU A 124 -6.58 -3.91 -13.73
C LEU A 124 -6.02 -2.66 -14.45
N VAL A 125 -6.90 -1.99 -15.18
CA VAL A 125 -6.80 -0.60 -15.62
C VAL A 125 -8.11 0.08 -15.25
N TRP A 126 -8.08 1.01 -14.30
CA TRP A 126 -9.29 1.62 -13.77
C TRP A 126 -9.14 3.14 -13.62
N GLU A 127 -10.03 3.87 -14.29
CA GLU A 127 -10.10 5.33 -14.22
C GLU A 127 -10.89 5.76 -12.98
N GLN A 128 -10.21 6.40 -12.05
CA GLN A 128 -10.75 6.98 -10.83
C GLN A 128 -9.85 8.13 -10.37
N GLU A 129 -10.41 9.34 -10.33
CA GLU A 129 -9.71 10.50 -9.82
C GLU A 129 -9.43 10.38 -8.31
N TRP A 130 -8.37 11.06 -7.87
CA TRP A 130 -8.02 11.25 -6.46
C TRP A 130 -7.66 9.98 -5.69
N LEU A 131 -7.29 8.89 -6.37
CA LEU A 131 -6.72 7.73 -5.72
C LEU A 131 -5.42 8.09 -4.98
N SER A 132 -5.23 7.53 -3.79
CA SER A 132 -3.94 7.52 -3.08
C SER A 132 -3.80 6.21 -2.31
N ASP A 133 -2.59 5.96 -1.79
CA ASP A 133 -2.33 4.88 -0.83
C ASP A 133 -2.94 3.55 -1.28
N ILE A 134 -2.50 2.99 -2.39
CA ILE A 134 -3.04 1.71 -2.84
C ILE A 134 -2.40 0.59 -2.02
N GLU A 135 -3.22 -0.33 -1.53
CA GLU A 135 -2.77 -1.55 -0.85
C GLU A 135 -3.48 -2.74 -1.47
N LEU A 136 -2.72 -3.76 -1.87
CA LEU A 136 -3.25 -4.93 -2.53
C LEU A 136 -3.40 -6.09 -1.55
N VAL A 137 -4.41 -6.93 -1.76
CA VAL A 137 -4.55 -8.19 -1.03
C VAL A 137 -5.18 -9.26 -1.90
N LYS A 138 -4.80 -10.51 -1.68
CA LYS A 138 -5.36 -11.65 -2.39
C LYS A 138 -5.94 -12.65 -1.41
N SER A 139 -7.22 -12.97 -1.57
CA SER A 139 -7.88 -14.07 -0.86
C SER A 139 -8.21 -15.18 -1.86
N ALA A 140 -7.64 -16.36 -1.65
CA ALA A 140 -7.62 -17.43 -2.64
C ALA A 140 -7.11 -16.93 -4.02
N SER A 141 -7.93 -16.99 -5.07
CA SER A 141 -7.60 -16.47 -6.40
C SER A 141 -8.06 -15.04 -6.64
N GLN A 142 -8.83 -14.46 -5.72
CA GLN A 142 -9.47 -13.16 -5.90
C GLN A 142 -8.56 -12.04 -5.42
N LEU A 143 -8.32 -11.06 -6.29
CA LEU A 143 -7.59 -9.84 -5.99
C LEU A 143 -8.55 -8.77 -5.47
N TYR A 144 -8.10 -8.04 -4.46
CA TYR A 144 -8.76 -6.89 -3.86
C TYR A 144 -7.72 -5.78 -3.66
N PHE A 145 -8.19 -4.56 -3.53
CA PHE A 145 -7.37 -3.45 -3.10
C PHE A 145 -8.15 -2.48 -2.24
N SER A 146 -7.45 -1.76 -1.38
CA SER A 146 -7.97 -0.52 -0.79
C SER A 146 -7.31 0.66 -1.45
N SER A 147 -8.01 1.78 -1.46
CA SER A 147 -7.46 3.08 -1.80
C SER A 147 -7.77 4.07 -0.69
N GLY A 148 -6.80 4.92 -0.39
CA GLY A 148 -7.04 6.20 0.26
C GLY A 148 -7.62 7.23 -0.71
N SER A 149 -7.55 8.49 -0.31
CA SER A 149 -7.93 9.61 -1.16
C SER A 149 -6.98 10.80 -1.03
N ALA A 150 -6.67 11.39 -2.18
CA ALA A 150 -5.95 12.65 -2.32
C ALA A 150 -6.87 13.90 -2.31
N SER A 151 -8.19 13.73 -2.21
CA SER A 151 -9.18 14.83 -2.26
C SER A 151 -10.38 14.58 -1.35
N SER A 152 -11.16 15.63 -1.06
CA SER A 152 -12.47 15.46 -0.40
C SER A 152 -13.59 15.01 -1.35
N ASP A 153 -13.32 15.00 -2.66
CA ASP A 153 -14.30 14.62 -3.68
C ASP A 153 -14.37 13.10 -3.90
N PHE A 154 -13.45 12.36 -3.28
CA PHE A 154 -13.39 10.91 -3.24
C PHE A 154 -13.05 10.47 -1.82
N ASP A 155 -13.72 9.46 -1.27
CA ASP A 155 -13.51 9.05 0.12
C ASP A 155 -12.52 7.87 0.25
N GLY A 156 -12.03 7.35 -0.88
CA GLY A 156 -11.32 6.07 -0.90
C GLY A 156 -12.29 4.90 -0.96
N GLY A 157 -11.75 3.68 -0.80
CA GLY A 157 -12.61 2.52 -0.70
C GLY A 157 -11.89 1.19 -0.60
N VAL A 158 -12.69 0.12 -0.56
CA VAL A 158 -12.23 -1.26 -0.67
C VAL A 158 -12.93 -1.90 -1.85
N TYR A 159 -12.15 -2.51 -2.73
CA TYR A 159 -12.61 -2.94 -4.04
C TYR A 159 -12.21 -4.39 -4.29
N ARG A 160 -13.09 -5.14 -4.92
CA ARG A 160 -12.78 -6.43 -5.55
C ARG A 160 -12.49 -6.19 -7.02
N VAL A 161 -11.40 -6.75 -7.54
CA VAL A 161 -11.07 -6.70 -8.98
C VAL A 161 -11.85 -7.81 -9.69
N ASP A 162 -12.91 -7.46 -10.42
CA ASP A 162 -13.74 -8.45 -11.11
C ASP A 162 -13.09 -8.90 -12.43
N ASN A 163 -12.42 -7.97 -13.11
CA ASN A 163 -11.60 -8.21 -14.30
C ASN A 163 -10.72 -6.98 -14.58
N ALA A 164 -10.03 -7.01 -15.74
CA ALA A 164 -9.08 -5.99 -16.17
C ALA A 164 -9.60 -4.55 -16.24
N THR A 165 -10.90 -4.30 -16.21
CA THR A 165 -11.46 -2.93 -16.25
C THR A 165 -12.61 -2.70 -15.27
N ILE A 166 -13.02 -3.72 -14.52
CA ILE A 166 -14.20 -3.65 -13.65
C ILE A 166 -13.78 -4.00 -12.22
N VAL A 167 -14.21 -3.14 -11.30
CA VAL A 167 -14.09 -3.35 -9.87
C VAL A 167 -15.48 -3.24 -9.22
N THR A 168 -15.69 -4.01 -8.15
CA THR A 168 -16.87 -3.90 -7.29
C THR A 168 -16.46 -3.25 -5.98
N SER A 169 -17.07 -2.11 -5.63
CA SER A 169 -16.91 -1.54 -4.29
C SER A 169 -17.57 -2.44 -3.26
N LEU A 170 -16.84 -2.73 -2.18
CA LEU A 170 -17.31 -3.58 -1.08
C LEU A 170 -17.88 -2.77 0.08
N ILE A 171 -17.85 -1.44 -0.01
CA ILE A 171 -18.44 -0.55 0.98
C ILE A 171 -19.90 -0.28 0.58
N PRO A 172 -20.88 -0.68 1.40
CA PRO A 172 -22.28 -0.38 1.14
C PRO A 172 -22.53 1.12 0.98
N ASP A 173 -23.50 1.50 0.13
CA ASP A 173 -23.82 2.91 -0.12
C ASP A 173 -24.18 3.67 1.16
N GLU A 174 -24.90 3.02 2.06
CA GLU A 174 -25.25 3.52 3.40
C GLU A 174 -24.04 3.71 4.33
N HIS A 175 -22.85 3.32 3.90
CA HIS A 175 -21.60 3.41 4.66
C HIS A 175 -20.53 4.28 4.01
N LYS A 176 -20.78 4.80 2.80
CA LYS A 176 -19.84 5.65 2.06
C LYS A 176 -19.45 6.91 2.83
N GLU A 177 -20.41 7.61 3.42
CA GLU A 177 -20.18 8.90 4.10
C GLU A 177 -19.30 8.82 5.37
N TRP A 178 -19.05 7.62 5.91
CA TRP A 178 -18.20 7.41 7.08
C TRP A 178 -16.96 6.56 6.84
N PHE A 179 -16.79 6.03 5.62
CA PHE A 179 -15.59 5.32 5.22
C PHE A 179 -14.55 6.32 4.69
N THR A 180 -14.16 7.28 5.52
CA THR A 180 -13.07 8.22 5.21
C THR A 180 -11.81 7.72 5.93
N MET A 181 -11.21 6.66 5.44
CA MET A 181 -9.90 6.23 5.93
C MET A 181 -8.95 6.10 4.75
N GLY A 182 -7.80 6.80 4.83
CA GLY A 182 -6.65 6.50 3.98
C GLY A 182 -6.31 5.00 4.11
N ALA A 183 -5.67 4.41 3.10
CA ALA A 183 -5.57 2.96 3.07
C ALA A 183 -4.96 2.39 4.35
N ILE A 184 -5.69 1.41 4.89
CA ILE A 184 -5.30 0.65 6.06
C ILE A 184 -4.90 -0.69 5.49
N GLY A 185 -3.72 -1.17 5.88
CA GLY A 185 -3.17 -2.44 5.38
C GLY A 185 -4.24 -3.53 5.38
N LEU A 186 -4.48 -4.10 4.19
CA LEU A 186 -5.40 -5.20 3.99
C LEU A 186 -4.68 -6.53 4.23
N THR A 187 -5.37 -7.49 4.82
CA THR A 187 -4.87 -8.87 4.96
C THR A 187 -5.98 -9.87 4.64
N ALA A 188 -5.61 -11.02 4.06
CA ALA A 188 -6.54 -12.10 3.73
C ALA A 188 -6.39 -13.25 4.72
N ASP A 189 -7.50 -13.85 5.13
CA ASP A 189 -7.52 -15.04 5.99
C ASP A 189 -6.82 -16.22 5.27
N ALA A 190 -5.60 -16.56 5.69
CA ALA A 190 -4.84 -17.70 5.17
C ALA A 190 -5.11 -18.98 5.97
N PRO A 191 -5.03 -20.20 5.38
CA PRO A 191 -5.20 -21.45 6.12
C PRO A 191 -3.99 -21.70 7.05
N ALA A 192 -4.21 -21.47 8.33
CA ALA A 192 -3.49 -21.90 9.55
C ALA A 192 -2.06 -22.46 9.42
N LYS A 193 -1.06 -21.68 9.89
CA LYS A 193 -0.06 -22.00 10.96
C LYS A 193 1.10 -20.99 11.03
N PRO A 194 1.79 -20.82 12.18
CA PRO A 194 1.31 -20.72 13.56
C PRO A 194 1.34 -19.26 14.07
N GLU A 195 0.25 -18.87 14.73
CA GLU A 195 0.08 -17.78 15.71
C GLU A 195 0.91 -16.48 15.53
N LYS A 196 0.63 -15.73 14.47
CA LYS A 196 0.44 -14.28 14.64
C LYS A 196 -1.05 -14.05 14.88
N ALA A 197 -1.43 -13.35 15.95
CA ALA A 197 -2.82 -13.19 16.34
C ALA A 197 -3.63 -12.57 15.18
N GLU A 198 -4.58 -13.36 14.69
CA GLU A 198 -5.51 -13.11 13.59
C GLU A 198 -6.41 -11.91 13.93
N ILE A 199 -6.51 -10.92 13.05
CA ILE A 199 -7.59 -9.92 13.08
C ILE A 199 -8.44 -10.20 11.85
N THR A 200 -9.58 -10.86 12.04
CA THR A 200 -10.53 -11.11 10.95
C THR A 200 -11.20 -9.79 10.54
N LEU A 201 -11.66 -9.69 9.29
CA LEU A 201 -12.42 -8.52 8.82
C LEU A 201 -13.65 -8.26 9.71
N GLU A 202 -14.28 -9.32 10.20
CA GLU A 202 -15.40 -9.25 11.14
C GLU A 202 -14.97 -8.69 12.51
N LEU A 203 -13.82 -9.11 13.05
CA LEU A 203 -13.27 -8.57 14.29
C LEU A 203 -12.85 -7.10 14.11
N TYR A 204 -12.28 -6.75 12.95
CA TYR A 204 -11.95 -5.38 12.58
C TYR A 204 -13.20 -4.50 12.54
N CYS A 205 -14.26 -4.94 11.83
CA CYS A 205 -15.54 -4.23 11.79
C CYS A 205 -16.18 -4.12 13.18
N ASN A 206 -16.11 -5.16 14.00
CA ASN A 206 -16.65 -5.15 15.36
C ASN A 206 -15.89 -4.19 16.28
N VAL A 207 -14.56 -4.20 16.26
CA VAL A 207 -13.73 -3.27 17.05
C VAL A 207 -13.95 -1.83 16.61
N ILE A 208 -14.06 -1.56 15.30
CA ILE A 208 -14.38 -0.21 14.79
C ILE A 208 -15.79 0.21 15.19
N ASN A 209 -16.77 -0.70 15.15
CA ASN A 209 -18.14 -0.41 15.56
C ASN A 209 -18.26 -0.20 17.08
N GLU A 210 -17.51 -0.93 17.90
CA GLU A 210 -17.44 -0.72 19.36
C GLU A 210 -16.73 0.59 19.71
N LEU A 211 -15.62 0.93 19.04
CA LEU A 211 -14.94 2.21 19.20
C LEU A 211 -15.85 3.38 18.82
N ARG A 212 -16.65 3.22 17.75
CA ARG A 212 -17.66 4.20 17.34
C ARG A 212 -18.85 4.26 18.27
N ALA A 213 -19.27 3.15 18.86
CA ALA A 213 -20.31 3.11 19.89
C ALA A 213 -19.85 3.84 21.15
N LEU A 214 -18.59 3.66 21.57
CA LEU A 214 -17.97 4.39 22.69
C LEU A 214 -17.84 5.91 22.41
N LEU A 215 -17.49 6.29 21.18
CA LEU A 215 -17.49 7.69 20.73
C LEU A 215 -18.92 8.27 20.67
N MET A 216 -19.88 7.49 20.18
CA MET A 216 -21.29 7.89 20.19
C MET A 216 -21.76 8.08 21.64
N GLU A 217 -21.56 7.12 22.54
CA GLU A 217 -22.04 7.19 23.94
C GLU A 217 -21.45 8.39 24.72
N ASN A 218 -20.17 8.69 24.57
CA ASN A 218 -19.52 9.78 25.33
C ASN A 218 -19.89 11.19 24.84
N TYR A 219 -20.28 11.33 23.57
CA TYR A 219 -20.53 12.63 22.94
C TYR A 219 -21.96 12.77 22.38
N TRP A 220 -22.82 11.76 22.58
CA TRP A 220 -24.21 11.71 22.10
C TRP A 220 -25.00 12.92 22.55
N ASP A 221 -24.91 13.30 23.82
CA ASP A 221 -25.66 14.43 24.38
C ASP A 221 -25.29 15.78 23.74
N GLN A 222 -24.11 15.88 23.13
CA GLN A 222 -23.62 17.10 22.48
C GLN A 222 -23.94 17.14 20.98
N LEU A 223 -24.05 15.98 20.33
CA LEU A 223 -24.28 15.84 18.88
C LEU A 223 -25.73 15.50 18.53
N LYS A 224 -26.53 15.03 19.49
CA LYS A 224 -27.92 14.63 19.27
C LYS A 224 -28.76 15.81 18.78
N GLY A 225 -29.35 15.63 17.60
CA GLY A 225 -30.21 16.63 16.96
C GLY A 225 -29.47 17.68 16.11
N LYS A 226 -28.13 17.56 15.97
CA LYS A 226 -27.35 18.37 15.04
C LYS A 226 -27.29 17.72 13.65
N THR A 227 -27.16 18.53 12.62
CA THR A 227 -26.91 18.10 11.24
C THR A 227 -25.45 17.70 11.03
N TYR A 228 -25.16 16.92 9.99
CA TYR A 228 -23.80 16.50 9.66
C TYR A 228 -22.81 17.67 9.53
N LYS A 229 -23.25 18.77 8.91
CA LYS A 229 -22.45 19.99 8.78
C LYS A 229 -22.11 20.60 10.15
N GLU A 230 -23.08 20.66 11.05
CA GLU A 230 -22.89 21.19 12.41
C GLU A 230 -21.97 20.29 13.27
N ALA A 231 -22.02 18.97 13.06
CA ALA A 231 -21.08 18.04 13.69
C ALA A 231 -19.65 18.23 13.16
N LYS A 232 -19.50 18.40 11.83
CA LYS A 232 -18.20 18.65 11.17
C LYS A 232 -17.61 20.01 11.56
N ASP A 233 -18.43 21.04 11.68
CA ASP A 233 -18.02 22.38 12.11
C ASP A 233 -17.67 22.41 13.61
N PHE A 234 -18.38 21.63 14.44
CA PHE A 234 -18.03 21.42 15.85
C PHE A 234 -16.66 20.75 15.98
N GLN A 235 -16.39 19.70 15.21
CA GLN A 235 -15.10 19.00 15.21
C GLN A 235 -13.94 19.91 14.76
N LYS A 236 -14.14 20.72 13.70
CA LYS A 236 -13.14 21.68 13.23
C LYS A 236 -12.84 22.80 14.24
N SER A 237 -13.82 23.16 15.05
CA SER A 237 -13.71 24.27 16.02
C SER A 237 -13.13 23.84 17.37
N ASN A 238 -12.94 22.54 17.60
CA ASN A 238 -12.40 21.98 18.82
C ASN A 238 -11.25 20.99 18.45
N PRO A 239 -10.07 21.51 18.08
CA PRO A 239 -8.97 20.71 17.52
C PRO A 239 -8.34 19.70 18.49
N GLU A 240 -8.58 19.81 19.79
CA GLU A 240 -8.27 18.79 20.79
C GLU A 240 -9.02 17.46 20.56
N TYR A 241 -10.03 17.45 19.69
CA TYR A 241 -10.75 16.27 19.22
C TYR A 241 -10.38 15.89 17.76
N ILE A 242 -9.37 16.52 17.16
CA ILE A 242 -8.87 16.15 15.81
C ILE A 242 -7.80 15.07 15.92
N ASP A 243 -6.94 15.15 16.93
CA ASP A 243 -5.98 14.11 17.32
C ASP A 243 -6.46 13.46 18.62
N TYR A 244 -7.45 12.57 18.53
CA TYR A 244 -7.93 11.85 19.71
C TYR A 244 -6.76 11.09 20.35
N PRO A 245 -6.34 11.44 21.59
CA PRO A 245 -5.27 10.73 22.28
C PRO A 245 -5.60 9.25 22.43
N GLU A 246 -6.89 8.88 22.55
CA GLU A 246 -7.31 7.49 22.55
C GLU A 246 -7.09 6.80 21.19
N TYR A 247 -7.13 7.49 20.04
CA TYR A 247 -6.75 6.89 18.74
C TYR A 247 -5.26 6.62 18.65
N LYS A 248 -4.44 7.52 19.21
CA LYS A 248 -2.99 7.37 19.26
C LYS A 248 -2.58 6.30 20.26
N ASP A 249 -3.13 6.33 21.47
CA ASP A 249 -2.96 5.29 22.49
C ASP A 249 -3.53 3.96 22.00
N THR A 250 -4.63 3.91 21.25
CA THR A 250 -5.16 2.63 20.74
C THR A 250 -4.33 2.10 19.57
N ARG A 251 -3.80 2.95 18.68
CA ARG A 251 -2.81 2.53 17.66
C ARG A 251 -1.51 2.05 18.30
N GLU A 252 -1.03 2.73 19.35
CA GLU A 252 0.15 2.34 20.13
C GLU A 252 -0.11 1.10 21.00
N VAL A 253 -1.32 0.90 21.51
CA VAL A 253 -1.75 -0.27 22.30
C VAL A 253 -1.98 -1.47 21.39
N VAL A 254 -2.59 -1.31 20.21
CA VAL A 254 -2.71 -2.36 19.19
C VAL A 254 -1.33 -2.72 18.63
N GLY A 255 -0.48 -1.72 18.36
CA GLY A 255 0.91 -1.93 17.96
C GLY A 255 1.74 -2.62 19.03
N SER A 256 1.65 -2.21 20.30
CA SER A 256 2.40 -2.80 21.42
C SER A 256 1.86 -4.16 21.88
N PHE A 257 0.54 -4.40 21.78
CA PHE A 257 -0.07 -5.71 22.00
C PHE A 257 0.38 -6.70 20.93
N ALA A 258 0.37 -6.30 19.65
CA ALA A 258 0.89 -7.11 18.54
C ALA A 258 2.40 -7.39 18.68
N MET A 259 3.19 -6.42 19.14
CA MET A 259 4.63 -6.56 19.33
C MET A 259 4.96 -7.46 20.54
N LYS A 260 4.21 -7.37 21.65
CA LYS A 260 4.40 -8.20 22.84
C LYS A 260 3.98 -9.66 22.63
N LYS A 261 2.91 -9.91 21.87
CA LYS A 261 2.47 -11.26 21.45
C LYS A 261 3.40 -11.92 20.42
N ALA A 262 4.23 -11.14 19.71
CA ALA A 262 5.23 -11.64 18.78
C ALA A 262 6.59 -11.97 19.43
N MET A 263 6.78 -11.60 20.71
CA MET A 263 8.00 -11.84 21.49
C MET A 263 7.84 -12.94 22.55
N GLU A 264 6.64 -13.48 22.73
CA GLU A 264 6.31 -14.67 23.55
C GLU A 264 6.19 -15.91 22.65
#